data_AF-A0A2M7XZ33-F1
#
_entry.id   AF-A0A2M7XZ33-F1
#
_cell.length_a   1.000
_cell.length_b   1.000
_cell.length_c   1.000
_cell.angle_alpha   90.00
_cell.angle_beta   90.00
_cell.angle_gamma   90.00
#
_symmetry.space_group_name_H-M   'P 1'
#
loop_
_entity.id
_entity.type
_entity.pdbx_description
1 polymer ?
#
loop_
_entity_poly.entity_id
_entity_poly.type
_entity_poly.pdbx_seq_one_letter_code
_entity_poly.pdbx_strand_id
1 'polypeptide(L)'
;MEINLEQLKTKYQSILSKANLGGKKIESKTLEEQSYESTFWSDPKKAGEIMKKITELKKEIEDLEMIELLLEENQLEEAKKLINKYEIL
;
A
#
# COMPACT_ATOMS: atom_id res chain seq x y z
N MET A 1 14.46 -14.60 18.97
CA MET A 1 13.12 -14.02 19.17
C MET A 1 12.18 -14.85 18.32
N GLU A 2 11.30 -15.64 18.92
CA GLU A 2 10.38 -16.51 18.19
C GLU A 2 9.33 -15.63 17.47
N ILE A 3 9.13 -15.84 16.17
CA ILE A 3 8.12 -15.08 15.43
C ILE A 3 6.77 -15.75 15.64
N ASN A 4 5.82 -15.00 16.18
CA ASN A 4 4.49 -15.48 16.49
C ASN A 4 3.48 -14.93 15.46
N LEU A 5 2.80 -15.84 14.75
CA LEU A 5 1.81 -15.51 13.73
C LEU A 5 0.67 -14.62 14.26
N GLU A 6 0.14 -14.90 15.45
CA GLU A 6 -0.96 -14.14 16.04
C GLU A 6 -0.54 -12.70 16.39
N GLN A 7 0.71 -12.52 16.84
CA GLN A 7 1.28 -11.18 17.04
C GLN A 7 1.40 -10.42 15.71
N LEU A 8 1.89 -11.07 14.65
CA LEU A 8 2.00 -10.44 13.33
C LEU A 8 0.64 -10.09 12.73
N LYS A 9 -0.36 -10.97 12.84
CA LYS A 9 -1.75 -10.69 12.44
C LYS A 9 -2.30 -9.48 13.18
N THR A 10 -2.09 -9.39 14.50
CA THR A 10 -2.55 -8.24 15.30
C THR A 10 -1.93 -6.94 14.83
N LYS A 11 -0.61 -6.94 14.56
CA LYS A 11 0.09 -5.78 14.01
C LYS A 11 -0.43 -5.40 12.63
N TYR A 12 -0.61 -6.38 11.75
CA TYR A 12 -1.14 -6.16 10.41
C TYR A 12 -2.55 -5.57 10.45
N GLN A 13 -3.45 -6.07 11.30
CA GLN A 13 -4.79 -5.51 11.48
C GLN A 13 -4.77 -4.05 11.97
N SER A 14 -3.85 -3.70 12.87
CA SER A 14 -3.64 -2.31 13.29
C SER A 14 -3.23 -1.42 12.11
N ILE A 15 -2.30 -1.89 11.28
CA ILE A 15 -1.88 -1.19 10.05
C ILE A 15 -3.06 -1.03 9.09
N LEU A 16 -3.81 -2.09 8.82
CA LEU A 16 -4.99 -2.06 7.95
C LEU A 16 -6.03 -1.02 8.39
N SER A 17 -6.30 -0.95 9.69
CA SER A 17 -7.27 -0.01 10.26
C SER A 17 -6.88 1.46 10.02
N LYS A 18 -5.59 1.76 9.98
CA LYS A 18 -5.05 3.11 9.73
C LYS A 18 -4.84 3.40 8.25
N ALA A 19 -4.48 2.38 7.47
CA ALA A 19 -4.07 2.54 6.08
C ALA A 19 -5.23 2.92 5.16
N ASN A 20 -6.49 2.69 5.53
CA ASN A 20 -7.66 2.96 4.69
C ASN A 20 -7.48 2.44 3.24
N LEU A 21 -7.15 1.16 3.10
CA LEU A 21 -6.90 0.51 1.81
C LEU A 21 -8.00 0.75 0.78
N GLY A 22 -9.27 0.67 1.21
CA GLY A 22 -10.41 0.95 0.34
C GLY A 22 -10.37 2.36 -0.24
N GLY A 23 -10.10 3.37 0.60
CA GLY A 23 -9.93 4.75 0.15
C GLY A 23 -8.74 4.92 -0.79
N LYS A 24 -7.60 4.31 -0.50
CA LYS A 24 -6.39 4.37 -1.34
C LYS A 24 -6.59 3.72 -2.71
N LYS A 25 -7.30 2.60 -2.79
CA LYS A 25 -7.67 1.96 -4.06
C LYS A 25 -8.54 2.86 -4.92
N ILE A 26 -9.54 3.50 -4.31
CA ILE A 26 -10.40 4.48 -5.01
C ILE A 26 -9.56 5.66 -5.48
N GLU A 27 -8.71 6.22 -4.60
CA GLU A 27 -7.86 7.37 -4.91
C GLU A 27 -6.88 7.08 -6.06
N SER A 28 -6.17 5.94 -6.03
CA SER A 28 -5.28 5.53 -7.12
C SER A 28 -6.03 5.46 -8.44
N LYS A 29 -7.20 4.80 -8.45
CA LYS A 29 -8.02 4.66 -9.65
C LYS A 29 -8.49 6.00 -10.18
N THR A 30 -8.96 6.90 -9.32
CA THR A 30 -9.40 8.25 -9.73
C THR A 30 -8.23 9.07 -10.30
N LEU A 31 -7.04 8.99 -9.71
CA LEU A 31 -5.86 9.68 -10.24
C LEU A 31 -5.40 9.08 -11.57
N GLU A 32 -5.51 7.75 -11.75
CA GLU A 32 -5.25 7.09 -13.04
C GLU A 32 -6.24 7.51 -14.12
N GLU A 33 -7.54 7.57 -13.79
CA GLU A 33 -8.57 8.06 -14.72
C GLU A 33 -8.26 9.49 -15.17
N GLN A 34 -7.79 10.36 -14.27
CA GLN A 34 -7.33 11.70 -14.64
C GLN A 34 -6.16 11.69 -15.62
N SER A 35 -5.29 10.69 -15.57
CA SER A 35 -4.13 10.60 -16.48
C SER A 35 -4.51 10.32 -17.94
N TYR A 36 -5.73 9.86 -18.19
CA TYR A 36 -6.28 9.63 -19.53
C TYR A 36 -6.89 10.88 -20.15
N GLU A 37 -7.14 11.93 -19.36
CA GLU A 37 -7.64 13.20 -19.86
C GLU A 37 -6.60 13.88 -20.74
N SER A 38 -7.03 14.37 -21.91
CA SER A 38 -6.13 15.03 -22.87
C SER A 38 -5.39 16.24 -22.30
N THR A 39 -5.97 16.89 -21.29
CA THR A 39 -5.40 18.07 -20.63
C THR A 39 -4.44 17.73 -19.49
N PHE A 40 -4.38 16.46 -19.04
CA PHE A 40 -3.54 16.06 -17.92
C PHE A 40 -2.06 16.34 -18.16
N TRP A 41 -1.59 16.04 -19.37
CA TRP A 41 -0.20 16.23 -19.78
C TRP A 41 0.16 17.67 -20.14
N SER A 42 -0.78 18.61 -20.04
CA SER A 42 -0.54 20.04 -20.34
C SER A 42 0.32 20.73 -19.27
N ASP A 43 0.35 20.21 -18.04
CA ASP A 43 1.26 20.63 -16.98
C ASP A 43 2.15 19.45 -16.57
N PRO A 44 3.36 19.33 -17.16
CA PRO A 44 4.27 18.21 -16.90
C PRO A 44 4.70 18.09 -15.44
N LYS A 45 4.77 19.20 -14.70
CA LYS A 45 5.18 19.19 -13.29
C LYS A 45 4.07 18.57 -12.45
N LYS A 46 2.84 19.06 -12.61
CA LYS A 46 1.67 18.52 -11.91
C LYS A 46 1.39 17.06 -12.29
N ALA A 47 1.51 16.72 -13.58
CA ALA A 47 1.38 15.34 -14.05
C ALA A 47 2.41 14.43 -13.38
N GLY A 48 3.68 14.86 -13.28
CA GLY A 48 4.73 14.13 -12.59
C GLY A 48 4.44 13.90 -11.10
N GLU A 49 3.94 14.92 -10.39
CA GLU A 49 3.53 14.82 -8.98
C GLU A 49 2.38 13.81 -8.80
N ILE A 50 1.38 13.84 -9.67
CA ILE A 50 0.24 12.90 -9.64
C ILE A 50 0.71 11.47 -9.93
N MET A 51 1.54 11.27 -10.96
CA MET A 51 2.05 9.93 -11.31
C MET A 51 2.92 9.33 -10.20
N LYS A 52 3.71 10.17 -9.52
CA LYS A 52 4.47 9.75 -8.35
C LYS A 52 3.53 9.31 -7.23
N LYS A 53 2.49 10.08 -6.94
CA LYS A 53 1.48 9.75 -5.94
C LYS A 53 0.75 8.43 -6.27
N ILE A 54 0.36 8.22 -7.53
CA ILE A 54 -0.23 6.95 -7.98
C ILE A 54 0.72 5.78 -7.69
N THR A 55 2.00 5.93 -8.02
CA THR A 55 3.03 4.90 -7.81
C THR A 55 3.21 4.58 -6.33
N GLU A 56 3.24 5.60 -5.47
CA GLU A 56 3.34 5.42 -4.02
C GLU A 56 2.10 4.71 -3.45
N LEU A 57 0.90 5.12 -3.87
CA LEU A 57 -0.36 4.47 -3.47
C LEU A 57 -0.42 3.01 -3.90
N LYS A 58 -0.10 2.69 -5.17
CA LYS A 58 -0.08 1.31 -5.67
C LYS A 58 0.90 0.44 -4.91
N LYS A 59 2.12 0.95 -4.67
CA LYS A 59 3.14 0.23 -3.93
C LYS A 59 2.70 -0.08 -2.49
N GLU A 60 2.05 0.88 -1.84
CA GLU A 60 1.50 0.66 -0.50
C GLU A 60 0.39 -0.39 -0.52
N ILE A 61 -0.53 -0.33 -1.50
CA ILE A 61 -1.59 -1.33 -1.65
C ILE A 61 -0.99 -2.73 -1.87
N GLU A 62 -0.06 -2.86 -2.82
CA GLU A 62 0.62 -4.12 -3.14
C GLU A 62 1.37 -4.68 -1.92
N ASP A 63 2.11 -3.85 -1.19
CA ASP A 63 2.85 -4.31 -0.01
C ASP A 63 1.90 -4.79 1.10
N LEU A 64 0.74 -4.14 1.30
CA LEU A 64 -0.24 -4.57 2.29
C LEU A 64 -0.90 -5.89 1.89
N GLU A 65 -1.31 -6.04 0.62
CA GLU A 65 -1.83 -7.30 0.08
C GLU A 65 -0.79 -8.43 0.16
N MET A 66 0.49 -8.10 -0.06
CA MET A 66 1.59 -9.05 0.09
C MET A 66 1.75 -9.51 1.55
N ILE A 67 1.61 -8.62 2.54
CA ILE A 67 1.64 -9.03 3.96
C ILE A 67 0.56 -10.08 4.25
N GLU A 68 -0.65 -9.89 3.73
CA GLU A 68 -1.75 -10.84 3.90
C GLU A 68 -1.39 -12.21 3.34
N LEU A 69 -0.89 -12.27 2.10
CA LEU A 69 -0.45 -13.50 1.46
C LEU A 69 0.67 -14.20 2.26
N LEU A 70 1.67 -13.45 2.72
CA LEU A 70 2.79 -14.02 3.51
C LEU A 70 2.32 -14.58 4.86
N LEU A 71 1.31 -13.96 5.48
CA LEU A 71 0.71 -14.47 6.72
C LEU A 71 -0.10 -15.75 6.46
N GLU A 72 -0.83 -15.83 5.34
CA GLU A 72 -1.57 -17.02 4.91
C GLU A 72 -0.63 -18.20 4.58
N GLU A 73 0.48 -17.91 3.90
CA GLU A 73 1.51 -18.90 3.52
C GLU A 73 2.50 -19.23 4.65
N ASN A 74 2.30 -18.66 5.84
CA ASN A 74 3.15 -18.84 7.03
C ASN A 74 4.63 -18.42 6.79
N GLN A 75 4.88 -17.51 5.86
CA GLN A 75 6.18 -16.90 5.55
C GLN A 75 6.46 -15.73 6.51
N LEU A 76 6.66 -16.07 7.79
CA LEU A 76 6.59 -15.10 8.88
C LEU A 76 7.77 -14.10 8.92
N GLU A 77 8.95 -14.48 8.44
CA GLU A 77 10.12 -13.59 8.39
C GLU A 77 9.92 -12.47 7.38
N GLU A 78 9.42 -12.80 6.19
CA GLU A 78 9.07 -11.87 5.12
C GLU A 78 7.90 -10.98 5.54
N ALA A 79 6.84 -11.57 6.12
CA ALA A 79 5.71 -10.82 6.63
C ALA A 79 6.16 -9.79 7.67
N LYS A 80 7.01 -10.19 8.61
CA LYS A 80 7.56 -9.30 9.65
C LYS A 80 8.38 -8.15 9.06
N LYS A 81 9.19 -8.39 8.03
CA LYS A 81 9.98 -7.33 7.37
C LYS A 81 9.06 -6.26 6.77
N LEU A 82 8.00 -6.68 6.06
CA LEU A 82 7.03 -5.76 5.49
C LEU A 82 6.18 -5.07 6.56
N ILE A 83 5.68 -5.80 7.56
CA ILE A 83 4.93 -5.21 8.68
C ILE A 83 5.74 -4.11 9.37
N ASN A 84 7.02 -4.34 9.66
CA ASN A 84 7.89 -3.35 10.31
C ASN A 84 8.06 -2.07 9.47
N LYS A 85 8.00 -2.17 8.13
CA LYS A 85 8.06 -1.00 7.24
C LYS A 85 6.83 -0.10 7.40
N TYR A 86 5.67 -0.69 7.73
CA TYR A 86 4.39 0.00 7.85
C TYR A 86 3.92 0.23 9.29
N GLU A 87 4.55 -0.40 10.28
CA GLU A 87 4.26 -0.22 11.72
C GLU A 87 4.61 1.19 12.23
N ILE A 88 5.29 2.01 11.42
CA ILE A 88 5.63 3.42 11.72
C ILE A 88 4.46 4.39 11.40
N LEU A 89 3.38 3.92 10.76
CA LEU A 89 2.17 4.70 10.45
C LEU A 89 1.30 4.96 11.70
#